data_AF-A0A0R0F0X2-F1
#
_entry.id   AF-A0A0R0F0X2-F1
#
_cell.length_a   1.000
_cell.length_b   1.000
_cell.length_c   1.000
_cell.angle_alpha   90.00
_cell.angle_beta   90.00
_cell.angle_gamma   90.00
#
_symmetry.space_group_name_H-M   'P 1'
#
loop_
_entity.id
_entity.type
_entity.pdbx_description
1 polymer ?
#
loop_
_entity_poly.entity_id
_entity_poly.type
_entity_poly.pdbx_seq_one_letter_code
_entity_poly.pdbx_strand_id
1 'polypeptide(L)'
;MTMILQCKDDSMGGGNGNHSYYEVVWEKKVNVGSWMFKHKLKTSNKYPWLMLYLRANATRGLFLELLESPNFRVRWRLDIKNGGPKSRFYLLYMSSCWKNNGAPYDGDVLIDVSRYTPLVWGTVHPPFHITPEDRKIYRNDTANFPYLAYHYYCAPGNAKHLEQLVSTCDPYNNPQAQEIFQLLLDPIWGAYGYPTQKEDGWVGDPRIWELDVGGTSIRLYFYQDPSTPPTKRIWTSIDNGTKIFFSAQDEVA
;
A
#
# COMPACT_ATOMS: atom_id res chain seq x y z
N MET A 1 7.70 -22.27 -9.67
CA MET A 1 7.15 -22.97 -8.48
C MET A 1 5.75 -22.44 -8.25
N THR A 2 4.85 -23.27 -7.71
CA THR A 2 3.44 -22.91 -7.52
C THR A 2 3.05 -23.15 -6.07
N MET A 3 2.38 -22.18 -5.46
CA MET A 3 1.78 -22.32 -4.15
C MET A 3 0.29 -21.98 -4.25
N ILE A 4 -0.56 -22.85 -3.72
CA ILE A 4 -2.00 -22.65 -3.63
C ILE A 4 -2.39 -22.80 -2.16
N LEU A 5 -3.11 -21.82 -1.62
CA LEU A 5 -3.74 -21.95 -0.32
C LEU A 5 -5.24 -21.70 -0.47
N GLN A 6 -6.03 -22.58 0.14
CA GLN A 6 -7.48 -22.59 0.00
C GLN A 6 -8.12 -22.42 1.37
N CYS A 7 -9.10 -21.52 1.46
CA CYS A 7 -10.02 -21.45 2.59
C CYS A 7 -11.18 -22.40 2.31
N LYS A 8 -11.29 -23.44 3.14
CA LYS A 8 -12.38 -24.43 3.12
C LYS A 8 -12.86 -24.66 4.55
N ASP A 9 -14.14 -25.02 4.69
CA ASP A 9 -14.64 -25.61 5.92
C ASP A 9 -14.60 -27.14 5.80
N ASP A 10 -14.22 -27.81 6.89
CA ASP A 10 -14.19 -29.28 7.01
C ASP A 10 -15.58 -29.92 7.16
N SER A 11 -16.67 -29.16 6.94
CA SER A 11 -18.01 -29.72 6.97
C SER A 11 -18.19 -30.70 5.80
N MET A 12 -18.24 -31.99 6.13
CA MET A 12 -18.49 -33.13 5.25
C MET A 12 -19.81 -32.94 4.46
N GLY A 13 -19.73 -32.31 3.29
CA GLY A 13 -20.88 -32.09 2.42
C GLY A 13 -20.42 -31.46 1.10
N GLY A 14 -20.35 -32.30 0.06
CA GLY A 14 -19.77 -31.97 -1.24
C GLY A 14 -20.43 -30.78 -1.95
N GLY A 15 -19.57 -29.91 -2.48
CA GLY A 15 -19.94 -28.89 -3.46
C GLY A 15 -18.68 -28.22 -3.98
N ASN A 16 -18.27 -28.57 -5.19
CA ASN A 16 -17.01 -28.17 -5.83
C ASN A 16 -16.90 -26.66 -6.19
N GLY A 17 -17.74 -25.80 -5.59
CA GLY A 17 -17.90 -24.39 -5.98
C GLY A 17 -17.50 -23.37 -4.91
N ASN A 18 -17.64 -23.69 -3.62
CA ASN A 18 -17.73 -22.63 -2.59
C ASN A 18 -16.42 -22.26 -1.90
N HIS A 19 -15.29 -22.43 -2.59
CA HIS A 19 -13.97 -22.17 -2.03
C HIS A 19 -13.41 -20.84 -2.49
N SER A 20 -12.76 -20.16 -1.54
CA SER A 20 -11.90 -19.03 -1.82
C SER A 20 -10.45 -19.47 -1.74
N TYR A 21 -9.60 -18.96 -2.62
CA TYR A 21 -8.20 -19.33 -2.66
C TYR A 21 -7.33 -18.21 -3.20
N TYR A 22 -6.04 -18.34 -2.89
CA TYR A 22 -4.99 -17.63 -3.60
C TYR A 22 -4.04 -18.62 -4.23
N GLU A 23 -3.55 -18.27 -5.41
CA GLU A 23 -2.57 -19.02 -6.17
C GLU A 23 -1.45 -18.06 -6.58
N VAL A 24 -0.22 -18.49 -6.35
CA VAL A 24 0.99 -17.76 -6.74
C VAL A 24 1.87 -18.70 -7.54
N VAL A 25 2.17 -18.29 -8.78
CA VAL A 25 3.20 -18.93 -9.60
C VAL A 25 4.34 -17.95 -9.78
N TRP A 26 5.57 -18.40 -9.53
CA TRP A 26 6.75 -17.56 -9.74
C TRP A 26 7.86 -18.29 -10.50
N GLU A 27 8.57 -17.50 -11.30
CA GLU A 27 9.71 -17.94 -12.11
C GLU A 27 10.82 -16.89 -12.03
N LYS A 28 12.06 -17.37 -11.85
CA LYS A 28 13.25 -16.53 -11.97
C LYS A 28 13.65 -16.48 -13.44
N LYS A 29 13.72 -15.28 -14.02
CA LYS A 29 14.29 -15.11 -15.36
C LYS A 29 15.82 -15.14 -15.26
N VAL A 30 16.36 -16.31 -15.53
CA VAL A 30 17.82 -16.54 -15.60
C VAL A 30 18.41 -15.57 -16.64
N ASN A 31 19.58 -15.00 -16.34
CA ASN A 31 20.32 -13.99 -17.13
C ASN A 31 19.81 -12.53 -17.08
N VAL A 32 18.57 -12.27 -16.64
CA VAL A 32 18.05 -10.89 -16.50
C VAL A 32 18.09 -10.41 -15.04
N GLY A 33 18.21 -11.34 -14.09
CA GLY A 33 18.19 -11.01 -12.66
C GLY A 33 16.80 -10.59 -12.14
N SER A 34 15.75 -10.79 -12.95
CA SER A 34 14.37 -10.42 -12.62
C SER A 34 13.52 -11.64 -12.25
N TRP A 35 12.44 -11.41 -11.50
CA TRP A 35 11.43 -12.42 -11.21
C TRP A 35 10.11 -12.06 -11.89
N MET A 36 9.35 -13.09 -12.28
CA MET A 36 7.95 -12.93 -12.69
C MET A 36 7.07 -13.64 -11.68
N PHE A 37 6.06 -12.93 -11.20
CA PHE A 37 5.03 -13.45 -10.32
C PHE A 37 3.68 -13.36 -11.04
N LYS A 38 2.90 -14.43 -10.94
CA LYS A 38 1.52 -14.50 -11.40
C LYS A 38 0.65 -14.75 -10.19
N HIS A 39 -0.17 -13.76 -9.87
CA HIS A 39 -1.10 -13.82 -8.76
C HIS A 39 -2.49 -14.15 -9.29
N LYS A 40 -3.21 -14.97 -8.53
CA LYS A 40 -4.62 -15.23 -8.77
C LYS A 40 -5.35 -15.31 -7.43
N LEU A 41 -6.46 -14.60 -7.34
CA LEU A 41 -7.41 -14.66 -6.25
C LEU A 41 -8.74 -15.20 -6.76
N LYS A 42 -9.39 -16.04 -5.97
CA LYS A 42 -10.81 -16.36 -6.13
C LYS A 42 -11.52 -16.17 -4.80
N THR A 43 -12.56 -15.36 -4.75
CA THR A 43 -13.48 -15.31 -3.61
C THR A 43 -14.74 -16.11 -3.92
N SER A 44 -15.39 -16.57 -2.86
CA SER A 44 -16.75 -17.10 -2.85
C SER A 44 -17.62 -16.25 -1.94
N ASN A 45 -18.94 -16.38 -2.05
CA ASN A 45 -19.87 -15.65 -1.18
C ASN A 45 -19.60 -15.87 0.33
N LYS A 46 -19.03 -17.02 0.71
CA LYS A 46 -18.72 -17.38 2.10
C LYS A 46 -17.44 -16.76 2.63
N TYR A 47 -16.42 -16.61 1.79
CA TYR A 47 -15.21 -15.84 2.10
C TYR A 47 -15.04 -14.75 1.03
N PRO A 48 -15.90 -13.71 1.08
CA PRO A 48 -16.09 -12.75 0.00
C PRO A 48 -14.99 -11.70 -0.10
N TRP A 49 -13.91 -11.87 0.65
CA TRP A 49 -12.82 -10.92 0.77
C TRP A 49 -11.49 -11.66 0.80
N LEU A 50 -10.63 -11.37 -0.16
CA LEU A 50 -9.26 -11.87 -0.20
C LEU A 50 -8.31 -10.79 -0.70
N MET A 51 -7.06 -10.93 -0.29
CA MET A 51 -6.01 -9.97 -0.51
C MET A 51 -4.69 -10.72 -0.58
N LEU A 52 -3.91 -10.45 -1.63
CA LEU A 52 -2.63 -11.09 -1.87
C LEU A 52 -1.60 -10.05 -2.27
N TYR A 53 -0.54 -9.95 -1.48
CA TYR A 53 0.59 -9.06 -1.75
C TYR A 53 1.86 -9.87 -1.97
N LEU A 54 2.64 -9.49 -2.97
CA LEU A 54 4.04 -9.84 -3.05
C LEU A 54 4.80 -8.83 -2.21
N ARG A 55 5.44 -9.33 -1.16
CA ARG A 55 6.29 -8.54 -0.28
C ARG A 55 7.75 -8.75 -0.67
N ALA A 56 8.43 -7.68 -1.07
CA ALA A 56 9.73 -7.81 -1.69
C ALA A 56 10.83 -8.26 -0.71
N ASN A 57 10.75 -7.86 0.57
CA ASN A 57 11.69 -8.31 1.60
C ASN A 57 11.46 -9.77 2.06
N ALA A 58 10.30 -10.37 1.78
CA ALA A 58 9.99 -11.76 2.12
C ALA A 58 10.57 -12.74 1.09
N THR A 59 10.99 -12.24 -0.07
CA THR A 59 11.60 -13.05 -1.12
C THR A 59 13.11 -12.88 -1.06
N ARG A 60 13.83 -13.87 -0.51
CA ARG A 60 15.30 -13.85 -0.44
C ARG A 60 15.90 -13.51 -1.82
N GLY A 61 16.59 -12.38 -1.90
CA GLY A 61 17.25 -11.90 -3.12
C GLY A 61 16.42 -10.99 -4.02
N LEU A 62 15.20 -10.58 -3.63
CA LEU A 62 14.44 -9.55 -4.35
C LEU A 62 14.75 -8.14 -3.85
N PHE A 63 14.99 -7.97 -2.54
CA PHE A 63 15.49 -6.73 -1.92
C PHE A 63 16.52 -7.07 -0.84
N LEU A 64 17.72 -6.51 -0.96
CA LEU A 64 18.80 -6.64 0.03
C LEU A 64 19.19 -5.30 0.66
N GLU A 65 18.81 -4.18 0.05
CA GLU A 65 19.18 -2.84 0.50
C GLU A 65 17.99 -2.09 1.09
N LEU A 66 18.25 -1.40 2.21
CA LEU A 66 17.31 -0.48 2.83
C LEU A 66 17.07 0.70 1.90
N LEU A 67 15.80 1.05 1.67
CA LEU A 67 15.43 2.13 0.75
C LEU A 67 15.22 3.43 1.52
N GLU A 68 16.11 4.39 1.34
CA GLU A 68 16.03 5.68 2.00
C GLU A 68 15.42 6.75 1.08
N SER A 69 14.35 7.37 1.54
CA SER A 69 13.74 8.51 0.83
C SER A 69 14.65 9.74 0.89
N PRO A 70 14.75 10.56 -0.16
CA PRO A 70 13.96 10.50 -1.40
C PRO A 70 14.60 9.67 -2.52
N ASN A 71 15.73 9.01 -2.29
CA ASN A 71 16.66 8.65 -3.35
C ASN A 71 16.47 7.22 -3.88
N PHE A 72 15.23 6.82 -4.17
CA PHE A 72 14.99 5.51 -4.80
C PHE A 72 13.75 5.50 -5.68
N ARG A 73 13.84 4.70 -6.74
CA ARG A 73 12.76 4.43 -7.68
C ARG A 73 12.46 2.95 -7.74
N VAL A 74 11.23 2.61 -8.08
CA VAL A 74 10.81 1.22 -8.26
C VAL A 74 10.36 1.01 -9.68
N ARG A 75 10.91 -0.02 -10.32
CA ARG A 75 10.52 -0.43 -11.66
C ARG A 75 9.90 -1.82 -11.62
N TRP A 76 8.69 -1.96 -12.15
CA TRP A 76 8.10 -3.27 -12.43
C TRP A 76 7.27 -3.25 -13.70
N ARG A 77 6.98 -4.43 -14.21
CA ARG A 77 5.99 -4.64 -15.26
C ARG A 77 4.72 -5.19 -14.64
N LEU A 78 3.59 -4.52 -14.89
CA LEU A 78 2.27 -4.97 -14.48
C LEU A 78 1.46 -5.37 -15.71
N ASP A 79 0.76 -6.49 -15.61
CA ASP A 79 -0.06 -7.05 -16.68
C ASP A 79 -1.27 -7.74 -16.05
N ILE A 80 -2.39 -7.02 -15.97
CA ILE A 80 -3.62 -7.51 -15.35
C ILE A 80 -4.40 -8.31 -16.39
N LYS A 81 -4.58 -9.61 -16.12
CA LYS A 81 -5.23 -10.54 -17.05
C LYS A 81 -6.74 -10.63 -16.88
N ASN A 82 -7.23 -10.47 -15.66
CA ASN A 82 -8.65 -10.52 -15.35
C ASN A 82 -8.93 -9.64 -14.13
N GLY A 83 -10.18 -9.27 -13.94
CA GLY A 83 -10.64 -8.55 -12.76
C GLY A 83 -12.14 -8.35 -12.81
N GLY A 84 -12.79 -8.42 -11.65
CA GLY A 84 -14.22 -8.15 -11.50
C GLY A 84 -14.52 -6.76 -10.92
N PRO A 85 -15.81 -6.46 -10.67
CA PRO A 85 -16.26 -5.16 -10.19
C PRO A 85 -15.70 -4.75 -8.82
N LYS A 86 -15.38 -5.74 -7.96
CA LYS A 86 -14.83 -5.52 -6.61
C LYS A 86 -13.32 -5.73 -6.54
N SER A 87 -12.71 -6.14 -7.65
CA SER A 87 -11.28 -6.27 -7.79
C SER A 87 -10.60 -4.91 -7.76
N ARG A 88 -9.47 -4.86 -7.05
CA ARG A 88 -8.59 -3.71 -6.90
C ARG A 88 -7.15 -4.22 -6.91
N PHE A 89 -6.24 -3.39 -7.38
CA PHE A 89 -4.82 -3.65 -7.24
C PHE A 89 -4.16 -2.51 -6.48
N TYR A 90 -3.20 -2.87 -5.66
CA TYR A 90 -2.27 -1.95 -5.04
C TYR A 90 -1.05 -1.95 -5.93
N LEU A 91 -0.90 -0.85 -6.67
CA LEU A 91 0.27 -0.64 -7.48
C LEU A 91 1.51 -0.67 -6.58
N LEU A 92 1.50 0.15 -5.53
CA LEU A 92 2.55 0.18 -4.52
C LEU A 92 1.94 0.22 -3.11
N TYR A 93 2.54 -0.53 -2.21
CA TYR A 93 2.37 -0.43 -0.77
C TYR A 93 3.75 -0.44 -0.15
N MET A 94 4.13 0.62 0.56
CA MET A 94 5.38 0.63 1.33
C MET A 94 5.06 0.63 2.82
N SER A 95 5.93 -0.03 3.57
CA SER A 95 5.83 -0.05 5.02
C SER A 95 7.18 -0.03 5.71
N SER A 96 7.18 0.56 6.90
CA SER A 96 8.30 0.58 7.82
C SER A 96 7.83 1.01 9.20
N CYS A 97 8.74 0.99 10.17
CA CYS A 97 8.49 1.42 11.53
C CYS A 97 9.53 2.45 11.97
N TRP A 98 9.09 3.49 12.69
CA TRP A 98 9.95 4.44 13.40
C TRP A 98 9.17 5.20 14.46
N LYS A 99 9.88 5.85 15.40
CA LYS A 99 9.27 6.60 16.50
C LYS A 99 8.86 8.01 16.07
N ASN A 100 7.83 8.55 16.73
CA ASN A 100 7.36 9.92 16.50
C ASN A 100 8.40 11.00 16.83
N ASN A 101 9.43 10.67 17.61
CA ASN A 101 10.50 11.59 18.00
C ASN A 101 11.76 11.51 17.11
N GLY A 102 11.68 10.82 15.96
CA GLY A 102 12.81 10.72 15.03
C GLY A 102 13.74 9.53 15.28
N ALA A 103 13.65 8.90 16.45
CA ALA A 103 14.53 7.79 16.79
C ALA A 103 14.21 6.53 15.97
N PRO A 104 15.22 5.68 15.71
CA PRO A 104 15.03 4.41 15.05
C PRO A 104 14.05 3.49 15.78
N TYR A 105 13.45 2.59 15.03
CA TYR A 105 12.68 1.45 15.54
C TYR A 105 13.56 0.52 16.39
N ASP A 106 13.02 0.04 17.52
CA ASP A 106 13.69 -0.93 18.41
C ASP A 106 12.77 -2.07 18.91
N GLY A 107 11.50 -2.08 18.51
CA GLY A 107 10.51 -3.09 18.89
C GLY A 107 9.65 -2.73 20.09
N ASP A 108 9.76 -1.52 20.63
CA ASP A 108 8.90 -1.06 21.72
C ASP A 108 7.48 -0.76 21.22
N VAL A 109 6.53 -1.62 21.57
CA VAL A 109 5.13 -1.55 21.14
C VAL A 109 4.40 -0.28 21.57
N LEU A 110 4.89 0.43 22.60
CA LEU A 110 4.23 1.63 23.12
C LEU A 110 4.59 2.89 22.31
N ILE A 111 5.80 2.95 21.78
CA ILE A 111 6.35 4.17 21.17
C ILE A 111 6.69 4.02 19.69
N ASP A 112 6.92 2.79 19.21
CA ASP A 112 7.12 2.54 17.79
C ASP A 112 5.80 2.69 17.03
N VAL A 113 5.91 3.26 15.83
CA VAL A 113 4.76 3.48 14.94
C VAL A 113 5.01 2.79 13.62
N SER A 114 4.07 1.89 13.27
CA SER A 114 4.01 1.24 11.97
C SER A 114 3.38 2.19 10.94
N ARG A 115 4.06 2.41 9.82
CA ARG A 115 3.60 3.32 8.76
C ARG A 115 3.32 2.60 7.47
N TYR A 116 2.22 2.98 6.82
CA TYR A 116 1.71 2.33 5.62
C TYR A 116 1.18 3.36 4.62
N THR A 117 1.41 3.15 3.33
CA THR A 117 0.86 4.04 2.28
C THR A 117 0.21 3.26 1.11
N PRO A 118 -0.89 2.53 1.35
CA PRO A 118 -1.69 1.97 0.25
C PRO A 118 -2.38 3.04 -0.63
N LEU A 119 -2.99 2.62 -1.75
CA LEU A 119 -3.98 3.42 -2.50
C LEU A 119 -5.40 2.85 -2.28
N VAL A 120 -6.35 3.59 -1.68
CA VAL A 120 -7.69 3.05 -1.30
C VAL A 120 -8.75 4.11 -0.99
N TRP A 121 -9.93 3.75 -0.42
CA TRP A 121 -11.14 4.57 -0.21
C TRP A 121 -11.65 4.92 1.26
N GLY A 122 -11.38 6.11 1.89
CA GLY A 122 -12.09 6.88 3.01
C GLY A 122 -12.37 8.46 2.92
N THR A 123 -12.30 9.26 4.01
CA THR A 123 -12.69 10.72 3.99
C THR A 123 -11.81 11.71 4.79
N VAL A 124 -10.75 11.25 5.45
CA VAL A 124 -9.90 12.11 6.32
C VAL A 124 -8.60 12.46 5.60
N HIS A 125 -8.19 13.73 5.65
CA HIS A 125 -7.06 14.26 4.86
C HIS A 125 -5.91 14.72 5.78
N PRO A 126 -4.64 14.65 5.32
CA PRO A 126 -3.51 15.11 6.12
C PRO A 126 -3.55 16.63 6.36
N PRO A 127 -2.83 17.16 7.38
CA PRO A 127 -2.77 18.59 7.67
C PRO A 127 -2.23 19.45 6.52
N PHE A 128 -1.32 18.90 5.73
CA PHE A 128 -0.80 19.57 4.54
C PHE A 128 -0.35 18.58 3.46
N HIS A 129 -0.24 19.09 2.23
CA HIS A 129 0.35 18.44 1.07
C HIS A 129 1.65 19.19 0.68
N ILE A 130 2.64 18.50 0.13
CA ILE A 130 3.85 19.10 -0.45
C ILE A 130 3.88 18.77 -1.95
N THR A 131 3.88 19.80 -2.80
CA THR A 131 3.89 19.64 -4.27
C THR A 131 5.25 19.14 -4.78
N PRO A 132 5.36 18.73 -6.05
CA PRO A 132 6.66 18.42 -6.66
C PRO A 132 7.70 19.55 -6.56
N GLU A 133 7.25 20.80 -6.54
CA GLU A 133 8.08 22.02 -6.39
C GLU A 133 8.29 22.43 -4.92
N ASP A 134 8.02 21.53 -3.98
CA ASP A 134 8.19 21.70 -2.53
C ASP A 134 7.31 22.81 -1.90
N ARG A 135 6.21 23.19 -2.57
CA ARG A 135 5.21 24.09 -1.99
C ARG A 135 4.37 23.34 -0.95
N LYS A 136 4.34 23.82 0.29
CA LYS A 136 3.41 23.34 1.33
C LYS A 136 2.04 23.98 1.16
N ILE A 137 1.01 23.15 1.01
CA ILE A 137 -0.40 23.56 0.95
C ILE A 137 -1.13 22.98 2.15
N TYR A 138 -1.64 23.83 3.03
CA TYR A 138 -2.39 23.39 4.20
C TYR A 138 -3.81 22.97 3.82
N ARG A 139 -4.38 22.01 4.55
CA ARG A 139 -5.74 21.50 4.32
C ARG A 139 -6.85 22.53 4.51
N ASN A 140 -6.55 23.72 5.03
CA ASN A 140 -7.51 24.83 5.15
C ASN A 140 -7.47 25.75 3.91
N ASP A 141 -6.45 25.63 3.05
CA ASP A 141 -6.42 26.23 1.72
C ASP A 141 -7.27 25.37 0.77
N THR A 142 -8.59 25.51 0.91
CA THR A 142 -9.58 24.68 0.18
C THR A 142 -9.52 24.87 -1.33
N ALA A 143 -8.91 25.96 -1.82
CA ALA A 143 -8.77 26.25 -3.24
C ALA A 143 -7.63 25.46 -3.89
N ASN A 144 -6.59 25.10 -3.13
CA ASN A 144 -5.37 24.49 -3.66
C ASN A 144 -5.10 23.08 -3.12
N PHE A 145 -5.69 22.70 -1.99
CA PHE A 145 -5.41 21.40 -1.39
C PHE A 145 -5.99 20.26 -2.26
N PRO A 146 -5.18 19.24 -2.61
CA PRO A 146 -5.62 18.19 -3.53
C PRO A 146 -6.42 17.12 -2.78
N TYR A 147 -7.63 17.45 -2.32
CA TYR A 147 -8.46 16.51 -1.55
C TYR A 147 -8.69 15.20 -2.31
N LEU A 148 -8.92 15.27 -3.63
CA LEU A 148 -9.15 14.09 -4.46
C LEU A 148 -7.93 13.18 -4.62
N ALA A 149 -6.73 13.64 -4.26
CA ALA A 149 -5.52 12.83 -4.27
C ALA A 149 -5.37 11.96 -3.03
N TYR A 150 -6.09 12.29 -1.96
CA TYR A 150 -6.04 11.61 -0.68
C TYR A 150 -7.37 11.01 -0.37
N HIS A 151 -7.33 9.76 0.03
CA HIS A 151 -8.54 9.12 0.43
C HIS A 151 -8.70 8.98 1.92
N TYR A 152 -7.64 8.59 2.60
CA TYR A 152 -7.72 8.39 4.02
C TYR A 152 -6.36 8.65 4.61
N TYR A 153 -6.37 9.39 5.70
CA TYR A 153 -5.25 9.58 6.58
C TYR A 153 -5.72 9.23 7.98
N CYS A 154 -4.98 8.36 8.65
CA CYS A 154 -5.10 8.21 10.08
C CYS A 154 -3.75 8.36 10.76
N ALA A 155 -3.77 9.05 11.89
CA ALA A 155 -2.58 9.41 12.63
C ALA A 155 -2.21 8.34 13.67
N PRO A 156 -0.96 8.38 14.20
CA PRO A 156 -0.53 7.48 15.27
C PRO A 156 -1.40 7.65 16.52
N GLY A 157 -1.88 6.55 17.08
CA GLY A 157 -2.62 6.57 18.35
C GLY A 157 -1.78 7.05 19.55
N ASN A 158 -0.45 7.01 19.43
CA ASN A 158 0.50 7.45 20.46
C ASN A 158 1.10 8.85 20.15
N ALA A 159 0.53 9.60 19.21
CA ALA A 159 0.96 10.97 18.92
C ALA A 159 0.52 11.94 20.02
N LYS A 160 1.44 12.82 20.46
CA LYS A 160 1.23 13.71 21.60
C LYS A 160 0.62 15.07 21.23
N HIS A 161 0.76 15.50 19.99
CA HIS A 161 0.45 16.86 19.53
C HIS A 161 -0.33 16.86 18.22
N LEU A 162 -1.39 16.05 18.15
CA LEU A 162 -2.23 15.91 16.97
C LEU A 162 -3.04 17.19 16.68
N GLU A 163 -2.95 17.66 15.43
CA GLU A 163 -3.74 18.80 14.96
C GLU A 163 -5.16 18.38 14.57
N GLN A 164 -6.15 18.84 15.34
CA GLN A 164 -7.56 18.59 15.05
C GLN A 164 -8.02 19.33 13.78
N LEU A 165 -8.88 18.76 12.94
CA LEU A 165 -9.56 17.47 13.09
C LEU A 165 -8.70 16.30 12.57
N VAL A 166 -8.59 15.22 13.35
CA VAL A 166 -7.87 14.01 12.90
C VAL A 166 -8.50 12.75 13.48
N SER A 167 -8.35 11.63 12.77
CA SER A 167 -8.69 10.29 13.27
C SER A 167 -7.41 9.50 13.51
N THR A 168 -7.36 8.77 14.62
CA THR A 168 -6.28 7.81 14.87
C THR A 168 -6.61 6.48 14.18
N CYS A 169 -5.58 5.73 13.80
CA CYS A 169 -5.79 4.40 13.22
C CYS A 169 -6.39 3.42 14.24
N ASP A 170 -7.07 2.39 13.75
CA ASP A 170 -7.68 1.34 14.58
C ASP A 170 -6.60 0.57 15.36
N PRO A 171 -6.65 0.57 16.71
CA PRO A 171 -5.65 -0.10 17.54
C PRO A 171 -5.76 -1.64 17.52
N TYR A 172 -6.85 -2.23 17.00
CA TYR A 172 -7.03 -3.69 17.05
C TYR A 172 -6.29 -4.44 15.93
N ASN A 173 -5.96 -3.77 14.83
CA ASN A 173 -5.33 -4.42 13.67
C ASN A 173 -3.81 -4.65 13.85
N ASN A 174 -3.16 -3.90 14.73
CA ASN A 174 -1.74 -4.05 15.03
C ASN A 174 -1.50 -3.64 16.49
N PRO A 175 -0.74 -4.43 17.28
CA PRO A 175 -0.38 -4.06 18.66
C PRO A 175 0.37 -2.72 18.76
N GLN A 176 1.04 -2.28 17.69
CA GLN A 176 1.73 -1.01 17.62
C GLN A 176 0.82 0.08 17.05
N ALA A 177 1.03 1.33 17.49
CA ALA A 177 0.37 2.47 16.87
C ALA A 177 0.64 2.49 15.36
N GLN A 178 -0.39 2.84 14.58
CA GLN A 178 -0.28 2.90 13.12
C GLN A 178 -0.47 4.32 12.61
N GLU A 179 0.16 4.64 11.49
CA GLU A 179 -0.13 5.82 10.69
C GLU A 179 -0.27 5.41 9.23
N ILE A 180 -1.41 5.72 8.61
CA ILE A 180 -1.78 5.17 7.29
C ILE A 180 -2.14 6.30 6.34
N PHE A 181 -1.58 6.26 5.14
CA PHE A 181 -2.08 6.97 3.97
C PHE A 181 -2.79 6.03 3.02
N GLN A 182 -3.94 6.46 2.52
CA GLN A 182 -4.59 5.87 1.36
C GLN A 182 -4.59 6.93 0.27
N LEU A 183 -3.81 6.75 -0.78
CA LEU A 183 -3.77 7.69 -1.90
C LEU A 183 -4.78 7.29 -2.99
N LEU A 184 -5.16 8.25 -3.82
CA LEU A 184 -6.03 8.06 -4.97
C LEU A 184 -5.29 8.29 -6.28
N LEU A 185 -5.90 7.84 -7.38
CA LEU A 185 -5.47 8.24 -8.72
C LEU A 185 -5.71 9.75 -8.87
N ASP A 186 -4.65 10.50 -9.08
CA ASP A 186 -4.72 11.95 -9.23
C ASP A 186 -3.53 12.44 -10.07
N PRO A 187 -3.72 13.43 -10.95
CA PRO A 187 -2.64 14.01 -11.75
C PRO A 187 -1.42 14.44 -10.94
N ILE A 188 -1.59 14.84 -9.67
CA ILE A 188 -0.48 15.26 -8.82
C ILE A 188 0.55 14.16 -8.59
N TRP A 189 0.13 12.89 -8.65
CA TRP A 189 1.03 11.75 -8.52
C TRP A 189 1.69 11.36 -9.85
N GLY A 190 1.20 11.88 -10.97
CA GLY A 190 1.73 11.62 -12.31
C GLY A 190 3.19 12.06 -12.46
N ALA A 191 3.59 13.13 -11.76
CA ALA A 191 4.98 13.59 -11.70
C ALA A 191 5.95 12.53 -11.13
N TYR A 192 5.44 11.58 -10.33
CA TYR A 192 6.21 10.46 -9.78
C TYR A 192 5.97 9.14 -10.52
N GLY A 193 5.30 9.18 -11.68
CA GLY A 193 5.04 8.03 -12.54
C GLY A 193 3.83 7.19 -12.15
N TYR A 194 3.00 7.61 -11.19
CA TYR A 194 1.80 6.86 -10.80
C TYR A 194 0.68 7.03 -11.83
N PRO A 195 -0.25 6.05 -11.93
CA PRO A 195 -1.47 6.17 -12.72
C PRO A 195 -2.28 7.39 -12.28
N THR A 196 -2.81 8.08 -13.28
CA THR A 196 -3.58 9.33 -13.08
C THR A 196 -5.06 9.16 -13.39
N GLN A 197 -5.40 8.03 -14.02
CA GLN A 197 -6.76 7.71 -14.47
C GLN A 197 -7.04 6.23 -14.30
N LYS A 198 -8.32 5.88 -14.15
CA LYS A 198 -8.78 4.55 -13.73
C LYS A 198 -8.31 3.40 -14.65
N GLU A 199 -8.21 3.67 -15.94
CA GLU A 199 -7.87 2.65 -16.95
C GLU A 199 -6.36 2.40 -17.06
N ASP A 200 -5.53 3.24 -16.44
CA ASP A 200 -4.08 3.11 -16.52
C ASP A 200 -3.57 1.79 -15.90
N GLY A 201 -2.99 0.93 -16.74
CA GLY A 201 -2.43 -0.35 -16.31
C GLY A 201 -3.47 -1.42 -15.98
N TRP A 202 -4.73 -1.22 -16.43
CA TRP A 202 -5.82 -2.16 -16.22
C TRP A 202 -5.83 -3.29 -17.27
N VAL A 203 -6.93 -4.04 -17.35
CA VAL A 203 -7.10 -5.17 -18.27
C VAL A 203 -6.93 -4.71 -19.72
N GLY A 204 -5.99 -5.35 -20.42
CA GLY A 204 -5.65 -5.01 -21.82
C GLY A 204 -4.54 -3.97 -21.97
N ASP A 205 -4.00 -3.44 -20.88
CA ASP A 205 -2.98 -2.40 -20.89
C ASP A 205 -1.74 -2.81 -20.06
N PRO A 206 -0.95 -3.79 -20.54
CA PRO A 206 0.28 -4.19 -19.87
C PRO A 206 1.35 -3.11 -20.02
N ARG A 207 1.90 -2.63 -18.91
CA ARG A 207 2.88 -1.54 -18.91
C ARG A 207 3.98 -1.73 -17.90
N ILE A 208 5.09 -1.05 -18.16
CA ILE A 208 6.20 -0.90 -17.22
C ILE A 208 5.97 0.41 -16.49
N TRP A 209 5.98 0.33 -15.16
CA TRP A 209 5.91 1.47 -14.28
C TRP A 209 7.32 1.78 -13.77
N GLU A 210 7.72 3.04 -13.84
CA GLU A 210 8.91 3.58 -13.18
C GLU A 210 8.45 4.64 -12.18
N LEU A 211 8.36 4.24 -10.92
CA LEU A 211 7.78 5.06 -9.87
C LEU A 211 8.88 5.75 -9.06
N ASP A 212 8.76 7.06 -8.88
CA ASP A 212 9.59 7.83 -7.95
C ASP A 212 9.05 7.72 -6.53
N VAL A 213 9.26 6.54 -5.97
CA VAL A 213 8.73 6.15 -4.66
C VAL A 213 9.38 6.95 -3.55
N GLY A 214 10.68 7.16 -3.60
CA GLY A 214 11.39 8.00 -2.63
C GLY A 214 10.91 9.45 -2.70
N GLY A 215 10.78 10.01 -3.91
CA GLY A 215 10.28 11.37 -4.11
C GLY A 215 8.82 11.58 -3.67
N THR A 216 7.97 10.56 -3.84
CA THR A 216 6.58 10.59 -3.32
C THR A 216 6.57 10.49 -1.81
N SER A 217 7.26 9.50 -1.27
CA SER A 217 7.18 9.13 0.13
C SER A 217 7.77 10.17 1.08
N ILE A 218 8.73 10.99 0.65
CA ILE A 218 9.24 12.12 1.45
C ILE A 218 8.23 13.28 1.56
N ARG A 219 7.33 13.42 0.59
CA ARG A 219 6.34 14.52 0.51
C ARG A 219 5.03 14.21 1.20
N LEU A 220 4.80 12.95 1.54
CA LEU A 220 3.70 12.56 2.43
C LEU A 220 3.93 13.11 3.84
N TYR A 221 2.85 13.57 4.47
CA TYR A 221 2.88 14.03 5.84
C TYR A 221 2.95 12.84 6.79
N PHE A 222 4.07 12.60 7.46
CA PHE A 222 4.08 11.69 8.61
C PHE A 222 4.22 12.51 9.88
N TYR A 223 3.41 12.19 10.88
CA TYR A 223 3.45 12.86 12.17
C TYR A 223 4.84 12.73 12.80
N GLN A 224 5.30 13.85 13.33
CA GLN A 224 6.55 14.02 14.06
C GLN A 224 6.25 14.88 15.29
N ASP A 225 6.75 14.47 16.45
CA ASP A 225 6.66 15.27 17.67
C ASP A 225 7.35 16.63 17.47
N PRO A 226 6.72 17.75 17.84
CA PRO A 226 7.35 19.07 17.76
C PRO A 226 8.70 19.10 18.48
N SER A 227 9.64 19.87 17.96
CA SER A 227 10.99 20.06 18.53
C SER A 227 11.85 18.78 18.60
N THR A 228 11.49 17.72 17.87
CA THR A 228 12.32 16.52 17.75
C THR A 228 13.05 16.47 16.40
N PRO A 229 14.21 15.78 16.31
CA PRO A 229 14.92 15.63 15.04
C PRO A 229 14.05 14.93 13.98
N PRO A 230 14.17 15.31 12.69
CA PRO A 230 13.42 14.65 11.64
C PRO A 230 13.83 13.18 11.49
N THR A 231 12.86 12.26 11.36
CA THR A 231 13.17 10.86 11.05
C THR A 231 13.77 10.71 9.64
N LYS A 232 14.80 9.88 9.53
CA LYS A 232 15.17 9.27 8.24
C LYS A 232 14.10 8.27 7.79
N ARG A 233 13.55 8.46 6.59
CA ARG A 233 12.49 7.59 6.04
C ARG A 233 13.09 6.41 5.30
N ILE A 234 13.45 5.40 6.08
CA ILE A 234 13.95 4.11 5.60
C ILE A 234 12.76 3.14 5.47
N TRP A 235 12.50 2.66 4.26
CA TRP A 235 11.46 1.69 3.97
C TRP A 235 12.01 0.28 3.98
N THR A 236 11.43 -0.58 4.83
CA THR A 236 11.86 -1.98 4.98
C THR A 236 11.06 -2.94 4.12
N SER A 237 9.88 -2.53 3.64
CA SER A 237 9.04 -3.33 2.76
C SER A 237 8.48 -2.50 1.63
N ILE A 238 8.51 -3.09 0.44
CA ILE A 238 7.75 -2.66 -0.73
C ILE A 238 6.96 -3.86 -1.21
N ASP A 239 5.66 -3.64 -1.33
CA ASP A 239 4.70 -4.66 -1.66
C ASP A 239 3.83 -4.18 -2.84
N ASN A 240 3.41 -5.12 -3.68
CA ASN A 240 2.35 -4.89 -4.66
C ASN A 240 1.32 -6.02 -4.53
N GLY A 241 0.06 -5.78 -4.86
CA GLY A 241 -0.94 -6.81 -4.61
C GLY A 241 -2.25 -6.64 -5.33
N THR A 242 -3.04 -7.69 -5.26
CA THR A 242 -4.42 -7.73 -5.73
C THR A 242 -5.34 -7.97 -4.53
N LYS A 243 -6.55 -7.43 -4.60
CA LYS A 243 -7.58 -7.56 -3.59
C LYS A 243 -8.93 -7.66 -4.25
N ILE A 244 -9.77 -8.56 -3.73
CA ILE A 244 -11.20 -8.56 -4.00
C ILE A 244 -11.89 -8.05 -2.73
N PHE A 245 -12.58 -6.91 -2.86
CA PHE A 245 -13.43 -6.39 -1.78
C PHE A 245 -14.70 -7.24 -1.67
N PHE A 246 -15.40 -7.15 -0.52
CA PHE A 246 -16.65 -7.88 -0.27
C PHE A 246 -17.55 -7.95 -1.52
N SER A 247 -17.67 -9.16 -2.07
CA SER A 247 -18.49 -9.49 -3.22
C SER A 247 -19.57 -10.48 -2.83
N ALA A 248 -20.81 -10.23 -3.27
CA ALA A 248 -21.93 -11.15 -3.03
C ALA A 248 -21.88 -12.38 -3.95
N GLN A 249 -20.93 -12.40 -4.89
CA GLN A 249 -20.78 -13.40 -5.94
C GLN A 249 -19.34 -13.88 -5.97
N ASP A 250 -19.13 -15.05 -6.55
CA ASP A 250 -17.78 -15.52 -6.85
C ASP A 250 -17.09 -14.56 -7.80
N GLU A 251 -15.84 -14.21 -7.48
CA GLU A 251 -15.04 -13.27 -8.28
C GLU A 251 -13.61 -13.79 -8.39
N VAL A 252 -12.97 -13.49 -9.53
CA VAL A 252 -11.59 -13.89 -9.82
C VAL A 252 -10.81 -12.66 -10.27
N ALA A 253 -9.60 -12.51 -9.72
CA ALA A 253 -8.65 -11.44 -10.02
C ALA A 253 -7.23 -12.01 -10.20
#